data_AF-A0A7X9G3L0-F1
#
_entry.id   AF-A0A7X9G3L0-F1
#
_cell.length_a   1.000
_cell.length_b   1.000
_cell.length_c   1.000
_cell.angle_alpha   90.00
_cell.angle_beta   90.00
_cell.angle_gamma   90.00
#
_symmetry.space_group_name_H-M   'P 1'
#
loop_
_entity.id
_entity.type
_entity.pdbx_description
1 polymer ?
#
loop_
_entity_poly.entity_id
_entity_poly.type
_entity_poly.pdbx_seq_one_letter_code
_entity_poly.pdbx_strand_id
1 'polypeptide(L)'
;MMPTFFCRRLAAVLALLTAVAGLAAECFFPINVPELTSSTVLSLELPVEALIDLGGRQEALRILAANDREIPYWIMHVTKTETTWQQELCQAQATRVKEEDDLSLTLDFELDPKAPAPQGLTINTPRRNFERQVTVFGEDGNDWTPLVTDAFIFESSDTLQMRQCDVPFDAGKHRRFRVVIAQASLERQDAYRRVTRFLNREGQADNAVETTGVTRQPFKINNVSFWRKVPIQTDPKVQFLSFSAPSGTISHNAEKHETTYEIIPPCFPITGFEIVSSERNFLRKVTVQKQYEQDFITAHHGRITACDLPGITQIHPILDDLAPITDGRMRIIIHDGDNPPLTVTDIRLRTPAVKLTFIAEPNQMPCRLSAVAGAKPPAYQHPDIFPAILANQIAVTDVTLGERQGQPRPPVPASAQGIPRWAVLLALAAPFIAIAAGVAKAAKSTQGVCSSQE
;
A
#
# COMPACT_ATOMS: atom_id res chain seq x y z
N MET A 1 -69.82 -13.24 -30.12
CA MET A 1 -69.04 -13.58 -28.93
C MET A 1 -67.59 -13.95 -29.31
N MET A 2 -66.83 -12.94 -29.75
CA MET A 2 -65.43 -12.74 -29.32
C MET A 2 -65.47 -12.19 -27.88
N PRO A 3 -64.38 -11.96 -27.12
CA PRO A 3 -62.99 -12.41 -27.19
C PRO A 3 -62.37 -12.66 -25.77
N THR A 4 -61.86 -13.85 -25.44
CA THR A 4 -61.13 -14.02 -24.15
C THR A 4 -59.78 -14.71 -24.26
N PHE A 5 -59.54 -15.48 -25.32
CA PHE A 5 -58.27 -16.19 -25.50
C PHE A 5 -57.20 -15.37 -26.23
N PHE A 6 -57.58 -14.40 -27.08
CA PHE A 6 -56.62 -13.56 -27.80
C PHE A 6 -56.01 -12.46 -26.91
N CYS A 7 -56.79 -11.89 -25.96
CA CYS A 7 -56.28 -10.86 -25.05
C CYS A 7 -55.26 -11.37 -24.02
N ARG A 8 -55.34 -12.65 -23.60
CA ARG A 8 -54.39 -13.22 -22.63
C ARG A 8 -53.02 -13.54 -23.25
N ARG A 9 -52.96 -13.92 -24.53
CA ARG A 9 -51.68 -14.12 -25.22
C ARG A 9 -51.04 -12.80 -25.64
N LEU A 10 -51.84 -11.78 -25.99
CA LEU A 10 -51.32 -10.44 -26.27
C LEU A 10 -50.77 -9.75 -25.01
N ALA A 11 -51.42 -9.92 -23.85
CA ALA A 11 -50.93 -9.38 -22.57
C ALA A 11 -49.66 -10.09 -22.07
N ALA A 12 -49.50 -11.39 -22.33
CA ALA A 12 -48.28 -12.13 -22.00
C ALA A 12 -47.10 -11.75 -22.91
N VAL A 13 -47.35 -11.46 -24.20
CA VAL A 13 -46.33 -10.96 -25.14
C VAL A 13 -45.98 -9.50 -24.84
N LEU A 14 -46.95 -8.68 -24.43
CA LEU A 14 -46.69 -7.28 -24.03
C LEU A 14 -45.97 -7.19 -22.67
N ALA A 15 -46.23 -8.11 -21.74
CA ALA A 15 -45.48 -8.24 -20.48
C ALA A 15 -44.05 -8.77 -20.71
N LEU A 16 -43.83 -9.61 -21.73
CA LEU A 16 -42.49 -10.00 -22.16
C LEU A 16 -41.74 -8.88 -22.89
N LEU A 17 -42.46 -7.96 -23.56
CA LEU A 17 -41.87 -6.80 -24.23
C LEU A 17 -41.59 -5.63 -23.28
N THR A 18 -42.31 -5.49 -22.16
CA THR A 18 -41.99 -4.50 -21.12
C THR A 18 -40.92 -4.97 -20.14
N ALA A 19 -40.61 -6.26 -20.06
CA ALA A 19 -39.52 -6.79 -19.24
C ALA A 19 -38.12 -6.65 -19.90
N VAL A 20 -38.04 -6.15 -21.13
CA VAL A 20 -36.76 -5.85 -21.82
C VAL A 20 -36.35 -4.38 -21.64
N ALA A 21 -37.19 -3.54 -21.05
CA ALA A 21 -36.90 -2.13 -20.79
C ALA A 21 -36.18 -1.87 -19.43
N GLY A 22 -35.32 -2.82 -19.03
CA GLY A 22 -34.54 -2.75 -17.80
C GLY A 22 -33.16 -3.39 -17.92
N LEU A 23 -32.61 -3.52 -19.12
CA LEU A 23 -31.16 -3.69 -19.27
C LEU A 23 -30.54 -2.39 -18.76
N ALA A 24 -30.12 -2.38 -17.50
CA ALA A 24 -29.34 -1.30 -16.93
C ALA A 24 -28.23 -0.97 -17.93
N ALA A 25 -28.17 0.28 -18.38
CA ALA A 25 -27.16 0.71 -19.33
C ALA A 25 -25.78 0.30 -18.80
N GLU A 26 -25.01 -0.34 -19.67
CA GLU A 26 -23.68 -0.83 -19.35
C GLU A 26 -22.83 0.31 -18.74
N CYS A 27 -22.20 0.11 -17.59
CA CYS A 27 -21.33 1.13 -17.00
C CYS A 27 -20.15 1.43 -17.94
N PHE A 28 -19.98 2.68 -18.35
CA PHE A 28 -18.83 3.13 -19.13
C PHE A 28 -18.48 4.59 -18.85
N PHE A 29 -17.28 4.99 -19.27
CA PHE A 29 -16.81 6.38 -19.23
C PHE A 29 -16.42 6.81 -20.65
N PRO A 30 -17.02 7.89 -21.20
CA PRO A 30 -16.49 8.50 -22.42
C PRO A 30 -15.03 8.90 -22.21
N ILE A 31 -14.18 8.81 -23.23
CA ILE A 31 -12.82 9.34 -23.18
C ILE A 31 -12.82 10.68 -23.89
N ASN A 32 -12.36 11.73 -23.21
CA ASN A 32 -12.28 13.08 -23.77
C ASN A 32 -11.05 13.17 -24.66
N VAL A 33 -11.23 12.83 -25.94
CA VAL A 33 -10.18 12.87 -26.96
C VAL A 33 -10.27 14.20 -27.73
N PRO A 34 -9.16 14.94 -27.91
CA PRO A 34 -9.15 16.13 -28.77
C PRO A 34 -9.46 15.74 -30.23
N GLU A 35 -9.85 16.71 -31.04
CA GLU A 35 -10.10 16.45 -32.46
C GLU A 35 -8.82 15.94 -33.16
N LEU A 36 -8.89 14.75 -33.75
CA LEU A 36 -7.74 14.08 -34.35
C LEU A 36 -7.74 14.27 -35.88
N THR A 37 -6.64 14.78 -36.42
CA THR A 37 -6.41 14.86 -37.87
C THR A 37 -5.64 13.66 -38.43
N SER A 38 -4.96 12.91 -37.57
CA SER A 38 -4.14 11.74 -37.91
C SER A 38 -4.06 10.77 -36.73
N SER A 39 -3.55 9.55 -36.97
CA SER A 39 -3.29 8.58 -35.92
C SER A 39 -2.37 9.17 -34.85
N THR A 40 -2.81 9.10 -33.59
CA THR A 40 -2.11 9.73 -32.45
C THR A 40 -2.02 8.75 -31.29
N VAL A 41 -0.90 8.76 -30.55
CA VAL A 41 -0.74 7.95 -29.33
C VAL A 41 -1.36 8.73 -28.17
N LEU A 42 -2.34 8.12 -27.50
CA LEU A 42 -3.04 8.69 -26.35
C LEU A 42 -2.68 7.91 -25.08
N SER A 43 -2.65 8.60 -23.95
CA SER A 43 -2.52 7.97 -22.63
C SER A 43 -3.62 8.41 -21.69
N LEU A 44 -4.23 7.44 -21.02
CA LEU A 44 -5.29 7.65 -20.05
C LEU A 44 -4.80 7.13 -18.69
N GLU A 45 -4.45 8.03 -17.77
CA GLU A 45 -4.26 7.65 -16.37
C GLU A 45 -5.61 7.24 -15.79
N LEU A 46 -5.67 6.07 -15.13
CA LEU A 46 -6.91 5.48 -14.65
C LEU A 46 -7.19 5.92 -13.20
N PRO A 47 -8.23 6.72 -12.94
CA PRO A 47 -8.64 7.03 -11.58
C PRO A 47 -9.16 5.77 -10.88
N VAL A 48 -8.94 5.68 -9.57
CA VAL A 48 -9.35 4.49 -8.81
C VAL A 48 -10.87 4.36 -8.71
N GLU A 49 -11.59 5.48 -8.68
CA GLU A 49 -13.05 5.52 -8.63
C GLU A 49 -13.64 4.94 -9.91
N ALA A 50 -13.06 5.26 -11.07
CA ALA A 50 -13.48 4.70 -12.35
C ALA A 50 -13.19 3.20 -12.43
N LEU A 51 -12.04 2.75 -11.91
CA LEU A 51 -11.73 1.32 -11.82
C LEU A 51 -12.75 0.58 -10.94
N ILE A 52 -13.08 1.12 -9.77
CA ILE A 52 -14.08 0.57 -8.85
C ILE A 52 -15.45 0.50 -9.53
N ASP A 53 -15.90 1.60 -10.15
CA ASP A 53 -17.18 1.68 -10.86
C ASP A 53 -17.29 0.69 -12.03
N LEU A 54 -16.18 0.36 -12.67
CA LEU A 54 -16.10 -0.64 -13.74
C LEU A 54 -15.97 -2.09 -13.23
N GLY A 55 -16.07 -2.30 -11.91
CA GLY A 55 -16.05 -3.63 -11.28
C GLY A 55 -14.67 -4.05 -10.76
N GLY A 56 -13.72 -3.11 -10.67
CA GLY A 56 -12.51 -3.25 -9.87
C GLY A 56 -11.38 -4.08 -10.47
N ARG A 57 -11.41 -4.37 -11.78
CA ARG A 57 -10.47 -5.29 -12.43
C ARG A 57 -9.78 -4.65 -13.62
N GLN A 58 -8.46 -4.48 -13.53
CA GLN A 58 -7.67 -3.95 -14.64
C GLN A 58 -7.72 -4.87 -15.86
N GLU A 59 -7.76 -6.18 -15.65
CA GLU A 59 -7.85 -7.20 -16.70
C GLU A 59 -9.19 -7.20 -17.48
N ALA A 60 -10.23 -6.66 -16.86
CA ALA A 60 -11.57 -6.60 -17.45
C ALA A 60 -11.74 -5.37 -18.35
N LEU A 61 -10.88 -4.36 -18.24
CA LEU A 61 -11.03 -3.08 -18.94
C LEU A 61 -10.97 -3.24 -20.46
N ARG A 62 -11.77 -2.46 -21.18
CA ARG A 62 -11.83 -2.41 -22.64
C ARG A 62 -12.01 -0.97 -23.10
N ILE A 63 -11.27 -0.58 -24.13
CA ILE A 63 -11.51 0.68 -24.84
C ILE A 63 -12.32 0.33 -26.09
N LEU A 64 -13.50 0.93 -26.24
CA LEU A 64 -14.41 0.66 -27.33
C LEU A 64 -14.62 1.92 -28.17
N ALA A 65 -14.48 1.79 -29.48
CA ALA A 65 -14.86 2.82 -30.45
C ALA A 65 -16.40 2.96 -30.54
N ALA A 66 -16.87 3.97 -31.26
CA ALA A 66 -18.30 4.24 -31.47
C ALA A 66 -19.07 3.06 -32.11
N ASN A 67 -18.37 2.19 -32.85
CA ASN A 67 -18.93 1.00 -33.48
C ASN A 67 -18.74 -0.29 -32.65
N ASP A 68 -18.45 -0.15 -31.36
CA ASP A 68 -18.19 -1.23 -30.39
C ASP A 68 -16.98 -2.10 -30.75
N ARG A 69 -16.10 -1.64 -31.66
CA ARG A 69 -14.82 -2.30 -31.88
C ARG A 69 -13.84 -1.94 -30.78
N GLU A 70 -13.16 -2.96 -30.28
CA GLU A 70 -12.11 -2.84 -29.27
C GLU A 70 -10.88 -2.14 -29.86
N ILE A 71 -10.41 -1.10 -29.18
CA ILE A 71 -9.17 -0.40 -29.47
C ILE A 71 -8.09 -1.02 -28.57
N PRO A 72 -7.04 -1.62 -29.16
CA PRO A 72 -5.94 -2.18 -28.38
C PRO A 72 -5.20 -1.14 -27.54
N TYR A 73 -4.79 -1.54 -26.34
CA TYR A 73 -4.08 -0.68 -25.41
C TYR A 73 -3.00 -1.44 -24.64
N TRP A 74 -2.07 -0.71 -24.06
CA TRP A 74 -1.00 -1.20 -23.20
C TRP A 74 -1.11 -0.58 -21.80
N ILE A 75 -1.01 -1.41 -20.76
CA ILE A 75 -1.03 -0.97 -19.36
C ILE A 75 0.40 -0.66 -18.93
N MET A 76 0.62 0.55 -18.42
CA MET A 76 1.89 0.94 -17.78
C MET A 76 1.64 1.40 -16.36
N HIS A 77 2.59 1.18 -15.47
CA HIS A 77 2.56 1.84 -14.16
C HIS A 77 2.89 3.32 -14.33
N VAL A 78 2.17 4.17 -13.60
CA VAL A 78 2.54 5.57 -13.43
C VAL A 78 3.75 5.61 -12.51
N THR A 79 4.83 6.25 -12.97
CA THR A 79 6.02 6.46 -12.15
C THR A 79 6.22 7.94 -11.92
N LYS A 80 6.64 8.29 -10.71
CA LYS A 80 6.97 9.66 -10.34
C LYS A 80 8.38 9.71 -9.79
N THR A 81 9.13 10.69 -10.27
CA THR A 81 10.38 11.10 -9.64
C THR A 81 10.03 11.92 -8.41
N GLU A 82 10.39 11.40 -7.25
CA GLU A 82 10.27 12.15 -6.01
C GLU A 82 11.58 12.89 -5.78
N THR A 83 11.47 14.14 -5.31
CA THR A 83 12.63 14.83 -4.74
C THR A 83 12.74 14.35 -3.31
N THR A 84 13.71 13.49 -3.04
CA THR A 84 14.05 13.14 -1.66
C THR A 84 15.23 14.00 -1.19
N TRP A 85 15.42 14.06 0.11
CA TRP A 85 16.51 14.81 0.72
C TRP A 85 17.60 13.83 1.15
N GLN A 86 18.78 13.99 0.58
CA GLN A 86 19.96 13.27 1.04
C GLN A 86 20.76 14.15 1.98
N GLN A 87 21.30 13.57 3.06
CA GLN A 87 22.31 14.22 3.88
C GLN A 87 23.66 14.17 3.17
N GLU A 88 24.15 15.33 2.74
CA GLU A 88 25.50 15.52 2.24
C GLU A 88 26.38 16.04 3.37
N LEU A 89 27.55 15.45 3.55
CA LEU A 89 28.48 15.82 4.61
C LEU A 89 29.11 17.20 4.35
N CYS A 90 29.10 18.04 5.37
CA CYS A 90 29.85 19.29 5.42
C CYS A 90 31.20 19.02 6.08
N GLN A 91 32.29 19.30 5.37
CA GLN A 91 33.63 19.07 5.90
C GLN A 91 33.92 20.00 7.07
N ALA A 92 34.29 19.41 8.20
CA ALA A 92 34.60 20.09 9.45
C ALA A 92 35.74 19.38 10.15
N GLN A 93 36.63 20.13 10.78
CA GLN A 93 37.71 19.60 11.59
C GLN A 93 37.41 19.83 13.07
N ALA A 94 37.56 18.79 13.88
CA ALA A 94 37.56 18.93 15.34
C ALA A 94 38.85 19.65 15.78
N THR A 95 38.72 20.81 16.42
CA THR A 95 39.83 21.61 16.92
C THR A 95 40.09 21.35 18.41
N ARG A 96 39.05 20.93 19.14
CA ARG A 96 39.14 20.60 20.57
C ARG A 96 38.19 19.48 20.94
N VAL A 97 38.66 18.59 21.81
CA VAL A 97 37.82 17.61 22.52
C VAL A 97 38.21 17.67 23.98
N LYS A 98 37.23 17.93 24.86
CA LYS A 98 37.43 17.98 26.30
C LYS A 98 36.32 17.20 27.00
N GLU A 99 36.74 16.26 27.84
CA GLU A 99 35.86 15.63 28.82
C GLU A 99 35.83 16.51 30.07
N GLU A 100 34.64 16.77 30.58
CA GLU A 100 34.41 17.57 31.78
C GLU A 100 34.14 16.65 32.99
N ASP A 101 34.31 17.21 34.20
CA ASP A 101 34.19 16.46 35.46
C ASP A 101 32.78 15.87 35.70
N ASP A 102 31.76 16.42 35.03
CA ASP A 102 30.36 15.99 35.08
C ASP A 102 30.03 14.87 34.06
N LEU A 103 31.04 14.29 33.42
CA LEU A 103 30.92 13.29 32.34
C LEU A 103 30.23 13.85 31.07
N SER A 104 30.22 15.17 30.90
CA SER A 104 29.89 15.80 29.62
C SER A 104 31.13 15.85 28.70
N LEU A 105 30.86 15.92 27.40
CA LEU A 105 31.87 16.03 26.36
C LEU A 105 31.67 17.33 25.61
N THR A 106 32.68 18.21 25.63
CA THR A 106 32.71 19.45 24.84
C THR A 106 33.61 19.27 23.64
N LEU A 107 33.08 19.52 22.45
CA LEU A 107 33.80 19.44 21.19
C LEU A 107 33.71 20.76 20.45
N ASP A 108 34.84 21.31 20.02
CA ASP A 108 34.88 22.48 19.14
C ASP A 108 35.25 22.04 17.72
N PHE A 109 34.53 22.57 16.74
CA PHE A 109 34.70 22.29 15.33
C PHE A 109 34.87 23.57 14.53
N GLU A 110 35.68 23.51 13.48
CA GLU A 110 35.82 24.55 12.48
C GLU A 110 35.48 23.97 11.10
N LEU A 111 34.53 24.59 10.40
CA LEU A 111 34.18 24.22 9.04
C LEU A 111 35.29 24.59 8.07
N ASP A 112 35.50 23.74 7.06
CA ASP A 112 36.40 24.09 5.97
C ASP A 112 35.96 25.40 5.29
N PRO A 113 36.88 26.25 4.82
CA PRO A 113 36.54 27.55 4.23
C PRO A 113 35.55 27.48 3.06
N LYS A 114 35.56 26.36 2.31
CA LYS A 114 34.68 26.10 1.17
C LYS A 114 33.48 25.22 1.51
N ALA A 115 33.39 24.69 2.74
CA ALA A 115 32.24 23.89 3.13
C ALA A 115 30.97 24.75 3.11
N PRO A 116 29.82 24.17 2.72
CA PRO A 116 28.54 24.84 2.85
C PRO A 116 28.13 24.96 4.33
N ALA A 117 27.18 25.85 4.61
CA ALA A 117 26.58 25.94 5.94
C ALA A 117 25.77 24.65 6.25
N PRO A 118 26.03 23.97 7.38
CA PRO A 118 25.31 22.76 7.75
C PRO A 118 23.88 23.09 8.19
N GLN A 119 23.01 22.09 8.11
CA GLN A 119 21.62 22.13 8.61
C GLN A 119 21.42 21.19 9.81
N GLY A 120 22.52 20.58 10.25
CA GLY A 120 22.53 19.67 11.38
C GLY A 120 23.86 18.93 11.51
N LEU A 121 23.91 18.08 12.52
CA LEU A 121 25.00 17.14 12.74
C LEU A 121 24.47 15.77 13.15
N THR A 122 25.26 14.73 12.94
CA THR A 122 25.01 13.37 13.40
C THR A 122 26.10 12.96 14.38
N ILE A 123 25.71 12.47 15.56
CA ILE A 123 26.64 11.92 16.55
C ILE A 123 26.72 10.41 16.37
N ASN A 124 27.80 9.95 15.74
CA ASN A 124 28.03 8.53 15.52
C ASN A 124 28.66 7.91 16.77
N THR A 125 27.92 7.05 17.44
CA THR A 125 28.38 6.34 18.65
C THR A 125 28.23 4.82 18.50
N PRO A 126 29.20 4.01 18.96
CA PRO A 126 29.05 2.56 19.01
C PRO A 126 28.24 2.12 20.24
N ARG A 127 27.90 3.05 21.15
CA ARG A 127 27.09 2.74 22.32
C ARG A 127 25.68 2.35 21.87
N ARG A 128 25.16 1.32 22.53
CA ARG A 128 23.74 0.95 22.58
C ARG A 128 23.15 1.44 23.90
N ASN A 129 21.82 1.55 23.98
CA ASN A 129 21.09 1.87 25.21
C ASN A 129 21.61 3.15 25.89
N PHE A 130 21.59 4.26 25.17
CA PHE A 130 22.08 5.54 25.67
C PHE A 130 21.03 6.63 25.54
N GLU A 131 21.14 7.64 26.38
CA GLU A 131 20.32 8.85 26.38
C GLU A 131 21.23 10.04 26.68
N ARG A 132 21.30 11.02 25.79
CA ARG A 132 22.14 12.22 25.97
C ARG A 132 21.43 13.47 25.49
N GLN A 133 21.68 14.57 26.19
CA GLN A 133 21.29 15.91 25.75
C GLN A 133 22.44 16.53 24.97
N VAL A 134 22.11 17.19 23.88
CA VAL A 134 23.08 17.87 23.01
C VAL A 134 22.70 19.33 22.92
N THR A 135 23.70 20.19 23.15
CA THR A 135 23.62 21.62 22.90
C THR A 135 24.63 21.96 21.82
N VAL A 136 24.21 22.75 20.82
CA VAL A 136 25.10 23.27 19.78
C VAL A 136 25.13 24.78 19.87
N PHE A 137 26.32 25.35 19.87
CA PHE A 137 26.59 26.77 19.80
C PHE A 137 27.29 27.12 18.49
N GLY A 138 27.05 28.32 17.97
CA GLY A 138 27.81 28.95 16.91
C GLY A 138 28.65 30.11 17.46
N GLU A 139 29.90 30.22 17.00
CA GLU A 139 30.77 31.35 17.35
C GLU A 139 30.31 32.60 16.58
N ASP A 140 30.04 33.69 17.31
CA ASP A 140 29.82 35.03 16.76
C ASP A 140 30.89 35.97 17.31
N GLY A 141 31.90 36.29 16.48
CA GLY A 141 33.09 36.99 16.94
C GLY A 141 33.89 36.15 17.95
N ASN A 142 33.89 36.56 19.22
CA ASN A 142 34.55 35.84 20.33
C ASN A 142 33.56 35.17 21.31
N ASP A 143 32.25 35.29 21.07
CA ASP A 143 31.22 34.76 21.94
C ASP A 143 30.52 33.54 21.34
N TRP A 144 30.01 32.67 22.20
CA TRP A 144 29.28 31.46 21.80
C TRP A 144 27.77 31.68 21.94
N THR A 145 27.06 31.61 20.82
CA THR A 145 25.60 31.79 20.76
C THR A 145 24.90 30.44 20.61
N PRO A 146 23.86 30.13 21.40
CA PRO A 146 23.19 28.83 21.30
C PRO A 146 22.36 28.74 20.01
N LEU A 147 22.55 27.66 19.25
CA LEU A 147 21.77 27.32 18.04
C LEU A 147 20.69 26.28 18.35
N VAL A 148 20.99 25.33 19.24
CA VAL A 148 20.03 24.40 19.84
C VAL A 148 20.47 24.09 21.26
N THR A 149 19.55 24.14 22.21
CA THR A 149 19.86 23.99 23.65
C THR A 149 19.48 22.63 24.23
N ASP A 150 18.63 21.91 23.51
CA ASP A 150 17.90 20.79 24.06
C ASP A 150 17.68 19.72 22.98
N ALA A 151 18.66 19.47 22.11
CA ALA A 151 18.59 18.29 21.26
C ALA A 151 18.74 17.01 22.10
N PHE A 152 18.08 15.92 21.69
CA PHE A 152 18.10 14.66 22.42
C PHE A 152 18.50 13.53 21.47
N ILE A 153 19.57 12.82 21.82
CA ILE A 153 20.03 11.64 21.09
C ILE A 153 19.88 10.41 21.98
N PHE A 154 19.42 9.31 21.40
CA PHE A 154 19.16 8.09 22.14
C PHE A 154 19.15 6.85 21.26
N GLU A 155 19.23 5.70 21.92
CA GLU A 155 18.84 4.41 21.34
C GLU A 155 18.10 3.59 22.40
N SER A 156 16.91 3.10 22.07
CA SER A 156 16.15 2.19 22.95
C SER A 156 16.64 0.75 22.84
N SER A 157 16.33 -0.02 23.88
CA SER A 157 16.63 -1.45 23.99
C SER A 157 16.03 -2.31 22.88
N ASP A 158 16.50 -3.54 22.78
CA ASP A 158 16.25 -4.54 21.74
C ASP A 158 14.76 -4.77 21.35
N THR A 159 13.82 -4.44 22.24
CA THR A 159 12.37 -4.54 22.02
C THR A 159 11.82 -3.45 21.09
N LEU A 160 12.41 -2.25 21.12
CA LEU A 160 12.00 -1.07 20.38
C LEU A 160 13.24 -0.52 19.70
N GLN A 161 13.56 -0.96 18.48
CA GLN A 161 14.77 -0.53 17.77
C GLN A 161 14.66 0.91 17.24
N MET A 162 14.49 1.88 18.13
CA MET A 162 14.52 3.31 17.81
C MET A 162 15.90 3.87 18.13
N ARG A 163 16.44 4.64 17.19
CA ARG A 163 17.72 5.30 17.35
C ARG A 163 17.65 6.68 16.69
N GLN A 164 17.96 7.71 17.46
CA GLN A 164 18.06 9.09 16.98
C GLN A 164 19.46 9.61 17.32
N CYS A 165 20.23 9.90 16.29
CA CYS A 165 21.59 10.45 16.39
C CYS A 165 21.71 11.83 15.73
N ASP A 166 20.66 12.27 15.04
CA ASP A 166 20.66 13.51 14.26
C ASP A 166 20.19 14.69 15.11
N VAL A 167 20.93 15.78 15.02
CA VAL A 167 20.68 17.03 15.71
C VAL A 167 20.54 18.12 14.65
N PRO A 168 19.30 18.43 14.20
CA PRO A 168 19.06 19.51 13.27
C PRO A 168 19.24 20.87 13.96
N PHE A 169 19.83 21.84 13.25
CA PHE A 169 19.94 23.24 13.68
C PHE A 169 20.17 24.14 12.47
N ASP A 170 19.86 25.43 12.60
CA ASP A 170 20.24 26.43 11.59
C ASP A 170 21.63 26.97 11.91
N ALA A 171 22.60 26.74 11.01
CA ALA A 171 23.96 27.22 11.19
C ALA A 171 24.11 28.73 10.93
N GLY A 172 23.13 29.39 10.32
CA GLY A 172 23.22 30.80 9.95
C GLY A 172 24.51 31.11 9.18
N LYS A 173 25.34 32.01 9.73
CA LYS A 173 26.65 32.41 9.15
C LYS A 173 27.85 31.83 9.92
N HIS A 174 27.61 31.03 10.95
CA HIS A 174 28.66 30.54 11.82
C HIS A 174 29.58 29.54 11.09
N ARG A 175 30.87 29.61 11.39
CA ARG A 175 31.90 28.69 10.83
C ARG A 175 32.57 27.84 11.90
N ARG A 176 32.49 28.25 13.17
CA ARG A 176 32.92 27.45 14.31
C ARG A 176 31.73 27.08 15.16
N PHE A 177 31.75 25.84 15.63
CA PHE A 177 30.67 25.25 16.39
C PHE A 177 31.22 24.61 17.65
N ARG A 178 30.50 24.77 18.75
CA ARG A 178 30.74 24.04 19.99
C ARG A 178 29.58 23.11 20.24
N VAL A 179 29.88 21.83 20.40
CA VAL A 179 28.91 20.77 20.68
C VAL A 179 29.17 20.27 22.09
N VAL A 180 28.18 20.41 22.97
CA VAL A 180 28.22 19.90 24.34
C VAL A 180 27.27 18.71 24.43
N ILE A 181 27.81 17.54 24.73
CA ILE A 181 27.05 16.31 24.93
C ILE A 181 27.04 15.99 26.42
N ALA A 182 25.90 16.24 27.07
CA ALA A 182 25.73 16.07 28.50
C ALA A 182 24.84 14.87 28.83
N GLN A 183 24.78 14.51 30.11
CA GLN A 183 23.71 13.63 30.57
C GLN A 183 22.36 14.30 30.34
N ALA A 184 21.37 13.51 29.92
CA ALA A 184 20.02 14.04 29.78
C ALA A 184 19.45 14.42 31.15
N SER A 185 18.73 15.54 31.22
CA SER A 185 17.98 15.93 32.42
C SER A 185 17.06 14.81 32.90
N LEU A 186 16.88 14.67 34.22
CA LEU A 186 15.98 13.66 34.81
C LEU A 186 14.57 13.71 34.22
N GLU A 187 14.01 14.91 34.00
CA GLU A 187 12.67 15.08 33.39
C GLU A 187 12.56 14.46 31.99
N ARG A 188 13.62 14.56 31.18
CA ARG A 188 13.68 13.95 29.85
C ARG A 188 13.89 12.45 29.91
N GLN A 189 14.76 11.98 30.81
CA GLN A 189 14.91 10.55 31.03
C GLN A 189 13.58 9.95 31.48
N ASP A 190 12.81 10.64 32.33
CA ASP A 190 11.50 10.19 32.77
C ASP A 190 10.43 10.27 31.69
N ALA A 191 10.47 11.30 30.82
CA ALA A 191 9.60 11.36 29.64
C ALA A 191 9.88 10.21 28.67
N TYR A 192 11.14 9.98 28.35
CA TYR A 192 11.58 8.88 27.49
C TYR A 192 11.28 7.50 28.12
N ARG A 193 11.58 7.28 29.39
CA ARG A 193 11.25 6.04 30.10
C ARG A 193 9.76 5.78 30.15
N ARG A 194 8.91 6.80 30.32
CA ARG A 194 7.45 6.65 30.25
C ARG A 194 7.02 6.16 28.87
N VAL A 195 7.65 6.66 27.81
CA VAL A 195 7.38 6.27 26.42
C VAL A 195 7.83 4.84 26.16
N THR A 196 9.08 4.51 26.49
CA THR A 196 9.63 3.17 26.30
C THR A 196 8.85 2.13 27.12
N ARG A 197 8.41 2.47 28.35
CA ARG A 197 7.55 1.61 29.17
C ARG A 197 6.15 1.45 28.58
N PHE A 198 5.58 2.50 27.99
CA PHE A 198 4.29 2.42 27.28
C PHE A 198 4.40 1.47 26.07
N LEU A 199 5.51 1.53 25.33
CA LEU A 199 5.69 0.74 24.11
C LEU A 199 6.16 -0.71 24.37
N ASN A 200 6.86 -0.98 25.48
CA ASN A 200 7.37 -2.32 25.84
C ASN A 200 6.38 -3.21 26.60
N ARG A 201 5.11 -2.80 26.76
CA ARG A 201 4.12 -3.59 27.50
C ARG A 201 3.73 -4.93 26.85
N GLU A 202 4.29 -5.32 25.70
CA GLU A 202 4.20 -6.70 25.21
C GLU A 202 5.01 -7.66 26.11
N GLY A 203 4.38 -8.19 27.17
CA GLY A 203 4.68 -9.54 27.67
C GLY A 203 5.99 -9.81 28.42
N GLN A 204 6.70 -8.82 28.95
CA GLN A 204 7.73 -9.07 29.96
C GLN A 204 7.49 -8.21 31.20
N ALA A 205 6.93 -8.84 32.23
CA ALA A 205 6.91 -8.30 33.57
C ALA A 205 8.34 -7.87 33.96
N ASP A 206 8.41 -6.69 34.56
CA ASP A 206 9.60 -6.08 35.17
C ASP A 206 10.39 -7.08 36.02
N ASN A 207 11.31 -7.81 35.38
CA ASN A 207 12.52 -8.33 36.04
C ASN A 207 13.73 -7.46 35.73
N ALA A 208 13.53 -6.32 35.05
CA ALA A 208 14.45 -5.19 35.13
C ALA A 208 14.18 -4.39 36.41
N VAL A 209 14.11 -5.10 37.55
CA VAL A 209 14.46 -4.51 38.83
C VAL A 209 15.84 -3.91 38.64
N GLU A 210 15.88 -2.59 38.67
CA GLU A 210 16.93 -1.82 39.34
C GLU A 210 18.35 -2.37 39.17
N THR A 211 18.86 -2.34 37.95
CA THR A 211 20.32 -2.23 37.78
C THR A 211 20.64 -1.39 36.55
N THR A 212 20.10 -0.17 36.49
CA THR A 212 20.95 0.91 35.97
C THR A 212 22.03 1.14 37.01
N GLY A 213 23.00 0.21 37.08
CA GLY A 213 24.34 0.61 37.43
C GLY A 213 24.68 1.68 36.43
N VAL A 214 24.51 2.95 36.82
CA VAL A 214 25.00 4.12 36.11
C VAL A 214 26.48 3.84 35.96
N THR A 215 26.82 3.19 34.85
CA THR A 215 28.19 2.89 34.53
C THR A 215 28.72 4.26 34.19
N ARG A 216 29.39 4.88 35.17
CA ARG A 216 30.05 6.20 35.09
C ARG A 216 31.24 6.08 34.15
N GLN A 217 30.96 5.69 32.92
CA GLN A 217 31.90 5.66 31.84
C GLN A 217 31.63 6.87 30.96
N PRO A 218 32.70 7.50 30.45
CA PRO A 218 32.59 8.58 29.49
C PRO A 218 31.76 8.14 28.28
N PHE A 219 30.94 9.06 27.76
CA PHE A 219 30.16 8.79 26.56
C PHE A 219 31.12 8.67 25.37
N LYS A 220 31.19 7.46 24.80
CA LYS A 220 32.08 7.18 23.68
C LYS A 220 31.40 7.56 22.37
N ILE A 221 32.07 8.37 21.57
CA ILE A 221 31.66 8.71 20.20
C ILE A 221 32.77 8.26 19.24
N ASN A 222 32.38 7.87 18.03
CA ASN A 222 33.31 7.59 16.94
C ASN A 222 33.66 8.91 16.22
N ASN A 223 32.64 9.68 15.82
CA ASN A 223 32.81 11.00 15.23
C ASN A 223 31.52 11.83 15.34
N VAL A 224 31.63 13.11 14.99
CA VAL A 224 30.51 14.01 14.73
C VAL A 224 30.61 14.44 13.28
N SER A 225 29.52 14.27 12.53
CA SER A 225 29.47 14.58 11.11
C SER A 225 28.45 15.70 10.88
N PHE A 226 28.91 16.84 10.39
CA PHE A 226 28.01 17.92 9.97
C PHE A 226 27.40 17.56 8.61
N TRP A 227 26.13 17.91 8.40
CA TRP A 227 25.43 17.62 7.16
C TRP A 227 24.54 18.77 6.73
N ARG A 228 24.23 18.79 5.44
CA ARG A 228 23.13 19.59 4.86
C ARG A 228 22.21 18.66 4.08
N LYS A 229 20.93 19.01 3.99
CA LYS A 229 19.99 18.32 3.12
C LYS A 229 20.12 18.90 1.71
N VAL A 230 20.42 18.05 0.75
CA VAL A 230 20.38 18.38 -0.67
C VAL A 230 19.22 17.63 -1.34
N PRO A 231 18.47 18.31 -2.22
CA PRO A 231 17.44 17.63 -2.98
C PRO A 231 18.13 16.73 -4.01
N ILE A 232 17.82 15.45 -3.97
CA ILE A 232 18.19 14.50 -5.02
C ILE A 232 16.92 14.03 -5.72
N GLN A 233 16.98 13.95 -7.04
CA GLN A 233 15.96 13.27 -7.81
C GLN A 233 16.21 11.78 -7.68
N THR A 234 15.23 11.04 -7.17
CA THR A 234 15.34 9.59 -7.12
C THR A 234 15.05 8.98 -8.48
N ASP A 235 15.44 7.71 -8.64
CA ASP A 235 14.88 6.91 -9.72
C ASP A 235 13.34 6.94 -9.66
N PRO A 236 12.65 6.91 -10.82
CA PRO A 236 11.21 6.91 -10.87
C PRO A 236 10.63 5.73 -10.07
N LYS A 237 9.77 6.02 -9.09
CA LYS A 237 9.07 4.99 -8.30
C LYS A 237 7.63 4.85 -8.77
N VAL A 238 7.10 3.64 -8.68
CA VAL A 238 5.68 3.36 -8.96
C VAL A 238 4.82 4.16 -7.99
N GLN A 239 3.86 4.90 -8.55
CA GLN A 239 2.86 5.60 -7.78
C GLN A 239 1.72 4.63 -7.41
N PHE A 240 1.11 4.85 -6.25
CA PHE A 240 -0.03 4.06 -5.78
C PHE A 240 -1.24 4.97 -5.61
N LEU A 241 -2.42 4.41 -5.90
CA LEU A 241 -3.71 4.99 -5.59
C LEU A 241 -4.18 4.42 -4.27
N SER A 242 -4.67 5.29 -3.38
CA SER A 242 -5.19 4.94 -2.06
C SER A 242 -6.68 5.22 -1.98
N PHE A 243 -7.46 4.30 -1.42
CA PHE A 243 -8.91 4.42 -1.30
C PHE A 243 -9.41 3.68 -0.06
N SER A 244 -10.47 4.18 0.56
CA SER A 244 -11.02 3.58 1.79
C SER A 244 -11.58 2.18 1.52
N ALA A 245 -11.27 1.25 2.42
CA ALA A 245 -11.84 -0.09 2.40
C ALA A 245 -13.35 0.01 2.69
N PRO A 246 -14.18 -0.80 2.02
CA PRO A 246 -15.58 -0.94 2.40
C PRO A 246 -15.71 -1.41 3.85
N SER A 247 -16.80 -1.03 4.51
CA SER A 247 -17.11 -1.50 5.87
C SER A 247 -17.08 -3.03 5.94
N GLY A 248 -16.13 -3.56 6.70
CA GLY A 248 -15.93 -5.00 6.89
C GLY A 248 -16.45 -5.50 8.22
N THR A 249 -16.31 -6.81 8.44
CA THR A 249 -16.51 -7.40 9.77
C THR A 249 -15.29 -7.10 10.62
N ILE A 250 -15.51 -6.50 11.79
CA ILE A 250 -14.48 -6.27 12.79
C ILE A 250 -14.76 -7.20 13.96
N SER A 251 -13.76 -8.01 14.33
CA SER A 251 -13.85 -8.89 15.49
C SER A 251 -12.64 -8.70 16.38
N HIS A 252 -12.88 -8.47 17.66
CA HIS A 252 -11.84 -8.46 18.67
C HIS A 252 -11.82 -9.81 19.40
N ASN A 253 -10.65 -10.44 19.46
CA ASN A 253 -10.43 -11.67 20.20
C ASN A 253 -9.53 -11.37 21.41
N ALA A 254 -10.15 -11.28 22.58
CA ALA A 254 -9.45 -10.98 23.83
C ALA A 254 -8.50 -12.12 24.26
N GLU A 255 -8.83 -13.39 23.96
CA GLU A 255 -7.97 -14.53 24.31
C GLU A 255 -6.69 -14.56 23.48
N LYS A 256 -6.79 -14.18 22.21
CA LYS A 256 -5.66 -14.12 21.28
C LYS A 256 -4.95 -12.77 21.28
N HIS A 257 -5.50 -11.77 21.96
CA HIS A 257 -4.99 -10.40 21.94
C HIS A 257 -4.88 -9.83 20.51
N GLU A 258 -5.91 -10.05 19.70
CA GLU A 258 -5.93 -9.71 18.27
C GLU A 258 -7.21 -8.96 17.89
N THR A 259 -7.06 -7.97 17.01
CA THR A 259 -8.17 -7.31 16.33
C THR A 259 -8.12 -7.64 14.84
N THR A 260 -9.20 -8.22 14.33
CA THR A 260 -9.30 -8.73 12.96
C THR A 260 -10.29 -7.92 12.15
N TYR A 261 -9.84 -7.46 10.98
CA TYR A 261 -10.65 -6.81 9.96
C TYR A 261 -10.78 -7.72 8.74
N GLU A 262 -11.98 -8.20 8.45
CA GLU A 262 -12.28 -8.94 7.23
C GLU A 262 -12.95 -8.03 6.21
N ILE A 263 -12.32 -7.85 5.06
CA ILE A 263 -12.72 -6.91 4.02
C ILE A 263 -12.78 -7.59 2.65
N ILE A 264 -13.67 -7.09 1.80
CA ILE A 264 -13.74 -7.44 0.38
C ILE A 264 -13.22 -6.23 -0.39
N PRO A 265 -12.01 -6.29 -0.97
CA PRO A 265 -11.49 -5.18 -1.76
C PRO A 265 -12.42 -4.87 -2.95
N PRO A 266 -12.75 -3.58 -3.18
CA PRO A 266 -13.59 -3.15 -4.30
C PRO A 266 -12.83 -3.14 -5.64
N CYS A 267 -11.49 -3.17 -5.59
CA CYS A 267 -10.66 -3.32 -6.77
C CYS A 267 -9.39 -4.14 -6.48
N PHE A 268 -8.77 -4.62 -7.55
CA PHE A 268 -7.57 -5.45 -7.54
C PHE A 268 -6.60 -4.97 -8.63
N PRO A 269 -5.28 -5.18 -8.46
CA PRO A 269 -4.63 -5.84 -7.33
C PRO A 269 -4.47 -4.94 -6.09
N ILE A 270 -4.47 -5.52 -4.90
CA ILE A 270 -4.06 -4.85 -3.66
C ILE A 270 -2.60 -5.16 -3.37
N THR A 271 -1.81 -4.12 -3.15
CA THR A 271 -0.35 -4.17 -2.97
C THR A 271 0.12 -3.50 -1.69
N GLY A 272 -0.81 -2.98 -0.89
CA GLY A 272 -0.52 -2.39 0.39
C GLY A 272 -1.79 -1.85 1.05
N PHE A 273 -1.63 -1.34 2.27
CA PHE A 273 -2.67 -0.60 2.96
C PHE A 273 -2.08 0.39 3.98
N GLU A 274 -2.88 1.36 4.38
CA GLU A 274 -2.61 2.32 5.43
C GLU A 274 -3.66 2.19 6.52
N ILE A 275 -3.22 2.16 7.78
CA ILE A 275 -4.11 2.24 8.96
C ILE A 275 -4.23 3.69 9.39
N VAL A 276 -5.43 4.25 9.25
CA VAL A 276 -5.72 5.60 9.71
C VAL A 276 -6.27 5.52 11.13
N SER A 277 -5.52 6.03 12.10
CA SER A 277 -5.89 6.04 13.51
C SER A 277 -5.82 7.44 14.10
N SER A 278 -6.70 7.74 15.06
CA SER A 278 -6.60 8.94 15.89
C SER A 278 -5.51 8.84 16.95
N GLU A 279 -5.02 7.63 17.23
CA GLU A 279 -3.93 7.40 18.18
C GLU A 279 -2.60 7.83 17.56
N ARG A 280 -1.85 8.64 18.31
CA ARG A 280 -0.58 9.21 17.84
C ARG A 280 0.65 8.37 18.18
N ASN A 281 0.49 7.41 19.08
CA ASN A 281 1.58 6.65 19.67
C ASN A 281 1.18 5.17 19.77
N PHE A 282 1.56 4.38 18.77
CA PHE A 282 1.31 2.94 18.74
C PHE A 282 2.41 2.22 17.97
N LEU A 283 2.56 0.95 18.32
CA LEU A 283 3.37 -0.02 17.59
C LEU A 283 2.58 -1.32 17.59
N ARG A 284 2.30 -1.85 16.40
CA ARG A 284 1.55 -3.10 16.26
C ARG A 284 2.19 -3.97 15.19
N LYS A 285 2.28 -5.27 15.49
CA LYS A 285 2.53 -6.27 14.44
C LYS A 285 1.23 -6.48 13.67
N VAL A 286 1.33 -6.68 12.37
CA VAL A 286 0.19 -6.93 11.51
C VAL A 286 0.44 -8.16 10.67
N THR A 287 -0.55 -9.05 10.61
CA THR A 287 -0.57 -10.17 9.69
C THR A 287 -1.66 -9.93 8.65
N VAL A 288 -1.29 -10.03 7.38
CA VAL A 288 -2.24 -10.01 6.27
C VAL A 288 -2.49 -11.44 5.83
N GLN A 289 -3.76 -11.82 5.72
CA GLN A 289 -4.19 -13.07 5.11
C GLN A 289 -5.04 -12.79 3.88
N LYS A 290 -4.95 -13.68 2.90
CA LYS A 290 -5.82 -13.68 1.72
C LYS A 290 -6.65 -14.95 1.71
N GLN A 291 -7.85 -14.87 1.16
CA GLN A 291 -8.68 -16.03 0.94
C GLN A 291 -8.05 -16.93 -0.13
N TYR A 292 -7.93 -18.21 0.18
CA TYR A 292 -7.54 -19.26 -0.75
C TYR A 292 -8.55 -20.40 -0.61
N GLU A 293 -9.31 -20.66 -1.66
CA GLU A 293 -10.48 -21.56 -1.63
C GLU A 293 -11.48 -21.15 -0.53
N GLN A 294 -11.63 -21.97 0.51
CA GLN A 294 -12.51 -21.73 1.65
C GLN A 294 -11.77 -21.21 2.89
N ASP A 295 -10.44 -21.22 2.89
CA ASP A 295 -9.60 -20.87 4.04
C ASP A 295 -8.88 -19.53 3.83
N PHE A 296 -8.26 -19.04 4.90
CA PHE A 296 -7.37 -17.89 4.86
C PHE A 296 -5.92 -18.35 5.01
N ILE A 297 -5.07 -17.92 4.08
CA ILE A 297 -3.63 -18.16 4.14
C ILE A 297 -2.90 -16.84 4.37
N THR A 298 -1.83 -16.90 5.17
CA THR A 298 -0.99 -15.72 5.40
C THR A 298 -0.31 -15.29 4.09
N ALA A 299 -0.51 -14.02 3.74
CA ALA A 299 0.11 -13.37 2.59
C ALA A 299 1.36 -12.57 2.99
N HIS A 300 1.35 -11.96 4.17
CA HIS A 300 2.43 -11.06 4.60
C HIS A 300 2.43 -10.83 6.12
N HIS A 301 3.59 -10.45 6.67
CA HIS A 301 3.77 -9.97 8.04
C HIS A 301 4.51 -8.64 8.03
N GLY A 302 4.01 -7.66 8.79
CA GLY A 302 4.67 -6.38 8.91
C GLY A 302 4.41 -5.70 10.24
N ARG A 303 4.76 -4.42 10.31
CA ARG A 303 4.59 -3.59 11.50
C ARG A 303 4.09 -2.22 11.08
N ILE A 304 3.12 -1.71 11.83
CA ILE A 304 2.66 -0.33 11.71
C ILE A 304 3.11 0.43 12.96
N THR A 305 3.61 1.64 12.77
CA THR A 305 4.15 2.47 13.85
C THR A 305 3.70 3.91 13.68
N ALA A 306 3.22 4.51 14.76
CA ALA A 306 3.16 5.96 14.90
C ALA A 306 3.78 6.32 16.23
N CYS A 307 4.68 7.30 16.23
CA CYS A 307 5.30 7.85 17.41
C CYS A 307 5.44 9.35 17.16
N ASP A 308 4.64 10.15 17.87
CA ASP A 308 4.62 11.61 17.81
C ASP A 308 4.77 12.13 19.24
N LEU A 309 6.02 12.40 19.60
CA LEU A 309 6.45 12.87 20.91
C LEU A 309 7.45 14.02 20.74
N PRO A 310 7.62 14.89 21.76
CA PRO A 310 8.62 15.96 21.68
C PRO A 310 10.03 15.41 21.39
N GLY A 311 10.58 15.77 20.22
CA GLY A 311 11.89 15.32 19.77
C GLY A 311 11.94 13.93 19.12
N ILE A 312 10.81 13.22 19.03
CA ILE A 312 10.70 11.89 18.41
C ILE A 312 9.47 11.86 17.49
N THR A 313 9.70 11.86 16.18
CA THR A 313 8.63 11.69 15.19
C THR A 313 8.97 10.54 14.25
N GLN A 314 8.24 9.44 14.36
CA GLN A 314 8.33 8.29 13.46
C GLN A 314 6.92 7.83 13.09
N ILE A 315 6.53 8.10 11.85
CA ILE A 315 5.17 7.81 11.35
C ILE A 315 5.31 6.88 10.14
N HIS A 316 4.98 5.61 10.35
CA HIS A 316 4.91 4.58 9.32
C HIS A 316 3.64 3.74 9.50
N PRO A 317 2.44 4.31 9.22
CA PRO A 317 1.16 3.63 9.33
C PRO A 317 0.84 2.76 8.09
N ILE A 318 1.79 2.66 7.17
CA ILE A 318 1.62 2.10 5.83
C ILE A 318 2.40 0.79 5.74
N LEU A 319 1.81 -0.21 5.09
CA LEU A 319 2.46 -1.43 4.66
C LEU A 319 2.45 -1.50 3.12
N ASP A 320 3.63 -1.40 2.49
CA ASP A 320 3.80 -1.23 1.03
C ASP A 320 4.49 -2.40 0.30
N ASP A 321 4.93 -3.42 1.04
CA ASP A 321 5.67 -4.59 0.56
C ASP A 321 4.80 -5.85 0.48
N LEU A 322 3.48 -5.67 0.36
CA LEU A 322 2.52 -6.76 0.22
C LEU A 322 2.56 -7.31 -1.22
N ALA A 323 2.84 -8.61 -1.34
CA ALA A 323 2.71 -9.31 -2.61
C ALA A 323 1.27 -9.15 -3.16
N PRO A 324 1.09 -8.90 -4.47
CA PRO A 324 -0.23 -8.58 -5.02
C PRO A 324 -1.31 -9.58 -4.63
N ILE A 325 -2.31 -9.12 -3.89
CA ILE A 325 -3.57 -9.85 -3.69
C ILE A 325 -4.44 -9.53 -4.89
N THR A 326 -4.76 -10.56 -5.67
CA THR A 326 -5.46 -10.40 -6.95
C THR A 326 -6.91 -10.84 -6.89
N ASP A 327 -7.40 -11.46 -5.83
CA ASP A 327 -8.81 -11.84 -5.69
C ASP A 327 -9.17 -12.15 -4.24
N GLY A 328 -10.47 -12.27 -3.98
CA GLY A 328 -11.05 -12.83 -2.77
C GLY A 328 -11.10 -11.86 -1.60
N ARG A 329 -11.46 -12.40 -0.43
CA ARG A 329 -11.42 -11.66 0.83
C ARG A 329 -10.01 -11.48 1.33
N MET A 330 -9.78 -10.38 2.00
CA MET A 330 -8.55 -10.08 2.72
C MET A 330 -8.86 -9.95 4.21
N ARG A 331 -7.95 -10.42 5.05
CA ARG A 331 -8.03 -10.27 6.49
C ARG A 331 -6.78 -9.56 6.99
N ILE A 332 -6.97 -8.48 7.74
CA ILE A 332 -5.91 -7.74 8.40
C ILE A 332 -6.04 -8.04 9.90
N ILE A 333 -5.02 -8.67 10.47
CA ILE A 333 -4.96 -9.04 11.88
C ILE A 333 -3.94 -8.13 12.54
N ILE A 334 -4.40 -7.24 13.41
CA ILE A 334 -3.58 -6.42 14.27
C ILE A 334 -3.35 -7.20 15.57
N HIS A 335 -2.09 -7.47 15.88
CA HIS A 335 -1.70 -8.10 17.14
C HIS A 335 -1.58 -7.00 18.18
N ASP A 336 -2.55 -6.95 19.10
CA ASP A 336 -2.64 -5.92 20.14
C ASP A 336 -1.74 -6.23 21.34
N GLY A 337 -1.52 -7.52 21.63
CA GLY A 337 -0.82 -7.96 22.83
C GLY A 337 -1.55 -7.49 24.09
N ASP A 338 -0.81 -7.00 25.08
CA ASP A 338 -1.41 -6.45 26.31
C ASP A 338 -1.95 -5.00 26.13
N ASN A 339 -1.83 -4.44 24.92
CA ASN A 339 -2.40 -3.12 24.64
C ASN A 339 -3.90 -3.22 24.37
N PRO A 340 -4.68 -2.16 24.64
CA PRO A 340 -6.03 -2.08 24.14
C PRO A 340 -6.05 -2.12 22.59
N PRO A 341 -7.17 -2.58 22.00
CA PRO A 341 -7.39 -2.53 20.56
C PRO A 341 -7.12 -1.14 19.99
N LEU A 342 -6.41 -1.08 18.87
CA LEU A 342 -6.11 0.17 18.19
C LEU A 342 -7.40 0.83 17.65
N THR A 343 -7.57 2.13 17.92
CA THR A 343 -8.69 2.93 17.41
C THR A 343 -8.49 3.22 15.93
N VAL A 344 -8.93 2.31 15.06
CA VAL A 344 -8.86 2.46 13.60
C VAL A 344 -10.10 3.21 13.10
N THR A 345 -9.86 4.36 12.46
CA THR A 345 -10.91 5.21 11.85
C THR A 345 -11.16 4.87 10.38
N ASP A 346 -10.13 4.44 9.66
CA ASP A 346 -10.22 4.02 8.27
C ASP A 346 -9.07 3.05 7.94
N ILE A 347 -9.30 2.16 6.98
CA ILE A 347 -8.27 1.32 6.37
C ILE A 347 -8.23 1.70 4.91
N ARG A 348 -7.13 2.29 4.45
CA ARG A 348 -6.98 2.67 3.04
C ARG A 348 -6.21 1.61 2.30
N LEU A 349 -6.83 0.98 1.33
CA LEU A 349 -6.18 0.00 0.46
C LEU A 349 -5.39 0.70 -0.63
N ARG A 350 -4.32 0.05 -1.09
CA ARG A 350 -3.42 0.58 -2.11
C ARG A 350 -3.33 -0.33 -3.33
N THR A 351 -3.48 0.26 -4.49
CA THR A 351 -3.26 -0.39 -5.80
C THR A 351 -2.27 0.43 -6.63
N PRO A 352 -1.44 -0.19 -7.50
CA PRO A 352 -0.55 0.57 -8.37
C PRO A 352 -1.37 1.48 -9.31
N ALA A 353 -0.93 2.74 -9.42
CA ALA A 353 -1.48 3.65 -10.41
C ALA A 353 -1.09 3.18 -11.81
N VAL A 354 -2.05 3.10 -12.71
CA VAL A 354 -1.83 2.62 -14.08
C VAL A 354 -2.33 3.62 -15.10
N LYS A 355 -1.70 3.62 -16.27
CA LYS A 355 -2.14 4.33 -17.47
C LYS A 355 -2.37 3.37 -18.62
N LEU A 356 -3.45 3.59 -19.35
CA LEU A 356 -3.81 2.86 -20.58
C LEU A 356 -3.30 3.68 -21.76
N THR A 357 -2.32 3.16 -22.49
CA THR A 357 -1.75 3.81 -23.67
C THR A 357 -2.25 3.12 -24.93
N PHE A 358 -2.79 3.86 -25.89
CA PHE A 358 -3.39 3.30 -27.10
C PHE A 358 -3.18 4.22 -28.31
N ILE A 359 -3.32 3.66 -29.50
CA ILE A 359 -3.27 4.43 -30.75
C ILE A 359 -4.71 4.72 -31.16
N ALA A 360 -5.05 6.00 -31.29
CA ALA A 360 -6.36 6.44 -31.72
C ALA A 360 -6.31 6.92 -33.18
N GLU A 361 -7.27 6.45 -33.98
CA GLU A 361 -7.49 6.91 -35.35
C GLU A 361 -8.75 7.80 -35.43
N PRO A 362 -8.80 8.81 -36.32
CA PRO A 362 -9.97 9.69 -36.44
C PRO A 362 -11.29 8.93 -36.72
N ASN A 363 -11.23 7.82 -37.46
CA ASN A 363 -12.39 6.98 -37.81
C ASN A 363 -12.90 6.10 -36.65
N GLN A 364 -12.19 6.04 -35.52
CA GLN A 364 -12.55 5.26 -34.34
C GLN A 364 -13.21 6.12 -33.24
N MET A 365 -13.28 7.43 -33.44
CA MET A 365 -13.84 8.37 -32.48
C MET A 365 -15.36 8.53 -32.63
N PRO A 366 -16.10 8.85 -31.55
CA PRO A 366 -15.65 8.86 -30.15
C PRO A 366 -15.37 7.45 -29.60
N CYS A 367 -14.59 7.36 -28.54
CA CYS A 367 -14.34 6.11 -27.83
C CYS A 367 -14.70 6.21 -26.33
N ARG A 368 -14.83 5.05 -25.69
CA ARG A 368 -15.23 4.91 -24.28
C ARG A 368 -14.45 3.81 -23.58
N LEU A 369 -14.23 3.97 -22.29
CA LEU A 369 -13.72 2.94 -21.39
C LEU A 369 -14.90 2.16 -20.79
N SER A 370 -14.91 0.84 -20.95
CA SER A 370 -15.85 -0.09 -20.33
C SER A 370 -15.07 -1.24 -19.67
N ALA A 371 -15.78 -2.20 -19.10
CA ALA A 371 -15.22 -3.47 -18.65
C ALA A 371 -16.03 -4.65 -19.18
N VAL A 372 -15.46 -5.86 -19.15
CA VAL A 372 -16.17 -7.10 -19.48
C VAL A 372 -16.03 -8.08 -18.32
N ALA A 373 -17.17 -8.50 -17.74
CA ALA A 373 -17.17 -9.36 -16.56
C ALA A 373 -16.57 -10.75 -16.87
N GLY A 374 -15.67 -11.22 -15.98
CA GLY A 374 -15.01 -12.53 -16.13
C GLY A 374 -14.05 -12.62 -17.32
N ALA A 375 -13.75 -11.51 -18.00
CA ALA A 375 -12.83 -11.51 -19.12
C ALA A 375 -11.40 -11.77 -18.66
N LYS A 376 -10.65 -12.47 -19.50
CA LYS A 376 -9.19 -12.55 -19.35
C LYS A 376 -8.57 -11.20 -19.71
N PRO A 377 -7.35 -10.90 -19.19
CA PRO A 377 -6.57 -9.78 -19.67
C PRO A 377 -6.51 -9.81 -21.22
N PRO A 378 -6.75 -8.67 -21.90
CA PRO A 378 -6.69 -8.66 -23.35
C PRO A 378 -5.24 -8.93 -23.79
N ALA A 379 -5.06 -9.95 -24.62
CA ALA A 379 -3.77 -10.31 -25.18
C ALA A 379 -3.68 -9.78 -26.61
N TYR A 380 -3.46 -8.47 -26.74
CA TYR A 380 -3.28 -7.85 -28.05
C TYR A 380 -1.92 -8.24 -28.63
N GLN A 381 -1.90 -8.61 -29.92
CA GLN A 381 -0.66 -8.92 -30.63
C GLN A 381 0.05 -7.61 -31.03
N HIS A 382 0.70 -6.96 -30.06
CA HIS A 382 1.52 -5.76 -30.28
C HIS A 382 2.92 -5.85 -29.65
N PRO A 383 3.63 -7.00 -29.69
CA PRO A 383 4.90 -7.13 -28.98
C PRO A 383 5.94 -6.07 -29.37
N ASP A 384 5.84 -5.49 -30.58
CA ASP A 384 6.85 -4.56 -31.09
C ASP A 384 6.39 -3.09 -31.16
N ILE A 385 5.08 -2.81 -31.20
CA ILE A 385 4.57 -1.45 -31.46
C ILE A 385 4.76 -0.54 -30.25
N PHE A 386 4.36 -0.98 -29.05
CA PHE A 386 4.49 -0.14 -27.85
C PHE A 386 5.96 0.05 -27.42
N PRO A 387 6.82 -0.98 -27.42
CA PRO A 387 8.25 -0.76 -27.23
C PRO A 387 8.86 0.21 -28.25
N ALA A 388 8.43 0.17 -29.52
CA ALA A 388 8.88 1.11 -30.54
C ALA A 388 8.39 2.55 -30.30
N ILE A 389 7.15 2.74 -29.79
CA ILE A 389 6.63 4.05 -29.38
C ILE A 389 7.53 4.66 -28.30
N LEU A 390 7.88 3.88 -27.27
CA LEU A 390 8.79 4.33 -26.20
C LEU A 390 10.20 4.61 -26.72
N ALA A 391 10.77 3.70 -27.51
CA ALA A 391 12.15 3.81 -28.00
C ALA A 391 12.35 5.03 -28.92
N ASN A 392 11.35 5.36 -29.73
CA ASN A 392 11.39 6.50 -30.65
C ASN A 392 10.88 7.81 -30.04
N GLN A 393 10.55 7.82 -28.73
CA GLN A 393 10.04 8.99 -28.01
C GLN A 393 8.87 9.68 -28.73
N ILE A 394 7.96 8.87 -29.29
CA ILE A 394 6.78 9.40 -29.98
C ILE A 394 5.95 10.21 -28.99
N ALA A 395 5.52 11.40 -29.39
CA ALA A 395 4.71 12.27 -28.56
C ALA A 395 3.41 11.55 -28.13
N VAL A 396 3.17 11.54 -26.83
CA VAL A 396 1.98 10.95 -26.21
C VAL A 396 1.10 12.10 -25.72
N THR A 397 -0.19 12.05 -26.09
CA THR A 397 -1.17 13.05 -25.64
C THR A 397 -1.99 12.48 -24.48
N ASP A 398 -1.96 13.15 -23.34
CA ASP A 398 -2.77 12.75 -22.18
C ASP A 398 -4.25 13.09 -22.41
N VAL A 399 -5.13 12.14 -22.09
CA VAL A 399 -6.58 12.27 -22.18
C VAL A 399 -7.22 11.91 -20.84
N THR A 400 -8.45 12.40 -20.62
CA THR A 400 -9.18 12.19 -19.37
C THR A 400 -10.47 11.43 -19.62
N LEU A 401 -11.02 10.83 -18.56
CA LEU A 401 -12.39 10.34 -18.59
C LEU A 401 -13.39 11.50 -18.52
N GLY A 402 -14.51 11.34 -19.22
CA GLY A 402 -15.73 12.12 -19.02
C GLY A 402 -16.56 11.55 -17.86
N GLU A 403 -17.80 12.01 -17.71
CA GLU A 403 -18.69 11.55 -16.65
C GLU A 403 -19.17 10.10 -16.86
N ARG A 404 -19.27 9.35 -15.76
CA ARG A 404 -19.79 7.97 -15.76
C ARG A 404 -21.18 7.92 -16.38
N GLN A 405 -21.37 7.00 -17.31
CA GLN A 405 -22.66 6.61 -17.86
C GLN A 405 -23.04 5.23 -17.34
N GLY A 406 -24.32 5.02 -17.05
CA GLY A 406 -24.82 3.77 -16.46
C GLY A 406 -24.60 3.66 -14.95
N GLN A 407 -25.03 2.52 -14.39
CA GLN A 407 -24.87 2.24 -12.96
C GLN A 407 -23.53 1.53 -12.68
N PRO A 408 -22.85 1.83 -11.56
CA PRO A 408 -21.64 1.13 -11.16
C PRO A 408 -21.83 -0.38 -11.18
N ARG A 409 -20.81 -1.08 -11.65
CA ARG A 409 -20.80 -2.54 -11.65
C ARG A 409 -20.42 -3.06 -10.27
N PRO A 410 -21.01 -4.18 -9.84
CA PRO A 410 -20.51 -4.88 -8.66
C PRO A 410 -19.07 -5.39 -8.94
N PRO A 411 -18.27 -5.63 -7.87
CA PRO A 411 -16.94 -6.19 -8.02
C PRO A 411 -16.98 -7.49 -8.83
N VAL A 412 -16.20 -7.54 -9.91
CA VAL A 412 -16.16 -8.70 -10.80
C VAL A 412 -15.27 -9.78 -10.12
N PRO A 413 -15.75 -11.03 -9.93
CA PRO A 413 -14.89 -12.11 -9.45
C PRO A 413 -13.76 -12.36 -10.45
N ALA A 414 -12.58 -12.82 -10.01
CA ALA A 414 -11.50 -13.11 -10.95
C ALA A 414 -11.97 -14.12 -12.00
N SER A 415 -11.38 -14.09 -13.20
CA SER A 415 -11.72 -15.01 -14.27
C SER A 415 -11.74 -16.44 -13.71
N ALA A 416 -12.90 -17.08 -13.70
CA ALA A 416 -13.02 -18.43 -13.17
C ALA A 416 -11.99 -19.31 -13.89
N GLN A 417 -11.08 -19.93 -13.12
CA GLN A 417 -10.24 -20.98 -13.66
C GLN A 417 -11.19 -21.99 -14.29
N GLY A 418 -11.05 -22.19 -15.61
CA GLY A 418 -12.01 -22.95 -16.38
C GLY A 418 -12.29 -24.30 -15.72
N ILE A 419 -13.55 -24.73 -15.75
CA ILE A 419 -13.97 -26.03 -15.20
C ILE A 419 -12.95 -27.08 -15.67
N PRO A 420 -12.24 -27.74 -14.74
CA PRO A 420 -11.16 -28.63 -15.14
C PRO A 420 -11.75 -29.73 -16.01
N ARG A 421 -11.06 -30.08 -17.11
CA ARG A 421 -11.59 -30.95 -18.17
C ARG A 421 -12.18 -32.26 -17.64
N TRP A 422 -11.68 -32.78 -16.51
CA TRP A 422 -12.21 -33.97 -15.85
C TRP A 422 -13.65 -33.79 -15.33
N ALA A 423 -14.03 -32.62 -14.84
CA ALA A 423 -15.38 -32.33 -14.35
C ALA A 423 -16.39 -32.25 -15.52
N VAL A 424 -15.97 -31.73 -16.67
CA VAL A 424 -16.76 -31.78 -17.92
C VAL A 424 -16.91 -33.22 -18.42
N LEU A 425 -15.83 -34.02 -18.37
CA LEU A 425 -15.86 -35.43 -18.76
C LEU A 425 -16.76 -36.27 -17.84
N LEU A 426 -16.77 -36.01 -16.53
CA LEU A 426 -17.70 -36.68 -15.61
C LEU A 426 -19.16 -36.32 -15.87
N ALA A 427 -19.45 -35.04 -16.14
CA ALA A 427 -20.79 -34.60 -16.49
C ALA A 427 -21.29 -35.25 -17.80
N LEU A 428 -20.39 -35.42 -18.78
CA LEU A 428 -20.69 -36.12 -20.04
C LEU A 428 -20.79 -37.65 -19.87
N ALA A 429 -20.09 -38.24 -18.91
CA ALA A 429 -20.12 -39.68 -18.65
C ALA A 429 -21.37 -40.12 -17.85
N ALA A 430 -21.97 -39.24 -17.05
CA ALA A 430 -23.16 -39.53 -16.25
C ALA A 430 -24.35 -40.14 -17.04
N PRO A 431 -24.74 -39.63 -18.23
CA PRO A 431 -25.80 -40.25 -19.03
C PRO A 431 -25.42 -41.65 -19.55
N PHE A 432 -24.16 -41.90 -19.90
CA PHE A 432 -23.72 -43.23 -20.35
C PHE A 432 -23.74 -44.27 -19.23
N ILE A 433 -23.36 -43.87 -18.00
CA ILE A 433 -23.44 -44.72 -16.82
C ILE A 433 -24.91 -45.03 -16.48
N ALA A 434 -25.80 -44.04 -16.59
CA ALA A 434 -27.24 -44.23 -16.36
C ALA A 434 -27.87 -45.19 -17.40
N ILE A 435 -27.49 -45.06 -18.67
CA ILE A 435 -27.95 -45.97 -19.74
C ILE A 435 -27.42 -47.39 -19.50
N ALA A 436 -26.12 -47.54 -19.19
CA ALA A 436 -25.52 -48.84 -18.91
C ALA A 436 -26.16 -49.53 -17.69
N ALA A 437 -26.45 -48.78 -16.62
CA ALA A 437 -27.14 -49.29 -15.44
C ALA A 437 -28.60 -49.68 -15.76
N GLY A 438 -29.29 -48.89 -16.59
CA GLY A 438 -30.64 -49.20 -17.07
C GLY A 438 -30.69 -50.50 -17.89
N VAL A 439 -29.74 -50.68 -18.81
CA VAL A 439 -29.61 -51.89 -19.64
C VAL A 439 -29.24 -53.11 -18.79
N ALA A 440 -28.33 -52.98 -17.83
CA ALA A 440 -27.97 -54.07 -16.92
C ALA A 440 -29.15 -54.50 -16.03
N LYS A 441 -29.97 -53.54 -15.57
CA LYS A 441 -31.19 -53.83 -14.80
C LYS A 441 -32.26 -54.51 -15.65
N ALA A 442 -32.43 -54.09 -16.90
CA ALA A 442 -33.32 -54.74 -17.85
C ALA A 442 -32.89 -56.18 -18.16
N ALA A 443 -31.60 -56.42 -18.40
CA ALA A 443 -31.03 -57.74 -18.67
C ALA A 443 -31.21 -58.73 -17.48
N LYS A 444 -31.07 -58.25 -16.24
CA LYS A 444 -31.35 -59.06 -15.04
C LYS A 444 -32.83 -59.38 -14.87
N SER A 445 -33.73 -58.46 -15.25
CA SER A 445 -35.17 -58.71 -15.19
C SER A 445 -35.65 -59.76 -16.21
N THR A 446 -34.98 -59.87 -17.37
CA THR A 446 -35.28 -60.89 -18.38
C THR A 446 -34.78 -62.28 -18.02
N GLN A 447 -33.71 -62.41 -17.22
CA GLN A 447 -33.23 -63.72 -16.75
C GLN A 447 -34.11 -64.32 -15.63
N GLY A 448 -34.86 -63.51 -14.90
CA GLY A 448 -35.79 -64.00 -13.86
C GLY A 448 -37.11 -64.59 -14.39
N VAL A 449 -37.43 -64.38 -15.67
CA VAL A 449 -38.70 -64.86 -16.26
C VAL A 449 -38.56 -66.24 -16.93
N CYS A 450 -37.34 -66.70 -17.24
CA CYS A 450 -37.12 -68.02 -17.85
C CYS A 450 -36.90 -69.17 -16.84
N SER A 451 -36.83 -68.92 -15.53
CA SER A 451 -36.57 -69.98 -14.53
C SER A 451 -37.79 -70.40 -13.69
N SER A 452 -39.01 -70.16 -14.18
CA SER A 452 -40.26 -70.52 -13.49
C SER A 452 -41.28 -71.21 -14.40
N GLN A 453 -40.79 -72.12 -15.26
CA GLN A 453 -41.59 -73.19 -15.86
C GLN A 453 -40.73 -74.46 -15.98
N GLU A 454 -40.57 -75.17 -14.86
CA GLU A 454 -40.53 -76.62 -14.79
C GLU A 454 -41.31 -77.07 -13.56
#